data_AF-A0A7Z9UNS4-F1
#
_entry.id   AF-A0A7Z9UNS4-F1
#
_cell.length_a   1.000
_cell.length_b   1.000
_cell.length_c   1.000
_cell.angle_alpha   90.00
_cell.angle_beta   90.00
_cell.angle_gamma   90.00
#
_symmetry.space_group_name_H-M   'P 1'
#
loop_
_entity.id
_entity.type
_entity.pdbx_description
1 polymer ?
#
loop_
_entity_poly.entity_id
_entity_poly.type
_entity_poly.pdbx_seq_one_letter_code
_entity_poly.pdbx_strand_id
1 'polypeptide(L)'
;MSGICGWNGTSTTREQADTTVQGMAGQLHLGEPKLNLHAAYSGFACAASGDPGLPSLHDDDNVCVTCYGDPWLRSGASDRHRPNKQAAVFIAASYLEKGIDCLRSLHGIFVVAIHDKRSQQTLIAVTCGLFGLCVCRQW
;
A
#
# COMPACT_ATOMS: atom_id res chain seq x y z
N MET A 1 13.76 5.09 -7.71
CA MET A 1 12.53 4.35 -8.05
C MET A 1 11.41 4.87 -7.15
N SER A 2 10.16 4.46 -7.29
CA SER A 2 9.06 4.85 -6.39
C SER A 2 8.06 3.71 -6.38
N GLY A 3 7.31 3.54 -5.29
CA GLY A 3 6.44 2.39 -5.15
C GLY A 3 6.11 2.09 -3.69
N ILE A 4 5.81 0.81 -3.44
CA ILE A 4 5.59 0.28 -2.10
C ILE A 4 6.60 -0.81 -1.79
N CYS A 5 6.93 -0.97 -0.52
CA CYS A 5 7.66 -2.11 0.00
C CYS A 5 6.97 -2.62 1.26
N GLY A 6 7.24 -3.86 1.64
CA GLY A 6 6.64 -4.43 2.83
C GLY A 6 7.24 -5.76 3.21
N TRP A 7 6.91 -6.16 4.42
CA TRP A 7 7.31 -7.40 5.06
C TRP A 7 6.05 -8.05 5.66
N ASN A 8 5.90 -9.35 5.46
CA ASN A 8 4.88 -10.15 6.15
C ASN A 8 5.57 -11.43 6.65
N GLY A 9 5.61 -11.63 7.96
CA GLY A 9 6.26 -12.77 8.60
C GLY A 9 6.30 -12.66 10.12
N THR A 10 6.05 -13.76 10.81
CA THR A 10 5.81 -13.83 12.28
C THR A 10 7.06 -13.76 13.15
N SER A 11 8.26 -13.73 12.56
CA SER A 11 9.53 -13.85 13.27
C SER A 11 10.16 -12.51 13.70
N THR A 12 9.47 -11.39 13.49
CA THR A 12 10.01 -10.05 13.76
C THR A 12 9.18 -9.31 14.80
N THR A 13 9.87 -8.61 15.71
CA THR A 13 9.22 -7.64 16.59
C THR A 13 8.73 -6.44 15.77
N ARG A 14 7.84 -5.63 16.35
CA ARG A 14 7.36 -4.42 15.70
C ARG A 14 8.52 -3.47 15.35
N GLU A 15 9.47 -3.30 16.27
CA GLU A 15 10.63 -2.41 16.10
C GLU A 15 11.55 -2.90 14.98
N GLN A 16 11.76 -4.21 14.88
CA GLN A 16 12.53 -4.81 13.79
C GLN A 16 11.82 -4.62 12.45
N ALA A 17 10.51 -4.91 12.39
CA ALA A 17 9.71 -4.73 11.19
C ALA A 17 9.70 -3.25 10.72
N ASP A 18 9.59 -2.32 11.66
CA ASP A 18 9.64 -0.88 11.41
C ASP A 18 11.01 -0.45 10.85
N THR A 19 12.09 -0.86 11.52
CA THR A 19 13.47 -0.56 11.07
C THR A 19 13.72 -1.12 9.67
N THR A 20 13.29 -2.36 9.41
CA THR A 20 13.44 -3.00 8.10
C THR A 20 12.65 -2.27 7.02
N VAL A 21 11.38 -1.92 7.27
CA VAL A 21 10.54 -1.27 6.25
C VAL A 21 11.02 0.15 5.95
N GLN A 22 11.48 0.90 6.96
CA GLN A 22 12.08 2.21 6.76
C GLN A 22 13.38 2.11 5.93
N GLY A 23 14.22 1.11 6.22
CA GLY A 23 15.41 0.83 5.43
C GLY A 23 15.08 0.52 3.97
N MET A 24 14.09 -0.35 3.72
CA MET A 24 13.61 -0.66 2.37
C MET A 24 13.05 0.59 1.67
N ALA A 25 12.23 1.38 2.34
CA ALA A 25 11.66 2.61 1.78
C ALA A 25 12.74 3.63 1.41
N GLY A 26 13.79 3.76 2.24
CA GLY A 26 14.94 4.61 1.94
C GLY A 26 15.69 4.19 0.67
N GLN A 27 15.74 2.89 0.37
CA GLN A 27 16.39 2.35 -0.84
C GLN A 27 15.51 2.43 -2.10
N LEU A 28 14.21 2.72 -1.96
CA LEU A 28 13.35 2.89 -3.14
C LEU A 28 13.77 4.11 -3.97
N HIS A 29 14.50 5.09 -3.41
CA HIS A 29 14.93 6.29 -4.13
C HIS A 29 16.41 6.30 -4.46
N LEU A 30 16.73 6.78 -5.66
CA LEU A 30 18.08 7.19 -6.07
C LEU A 30 17.99 8.69 -6.31
N GLY A 31 18.26 9.53 -5.29
CA GLY A 31 18.22 10.99 -5.43
C GLY A 31 17.55 11.71 -4.26
N GLU A 32 16.78 12.76 -4.57
CA GLU A 32 16.19 13.69 -3.61
C GLU A 32 15.22 13.04 -2.61
N PRO A 33 15.05 13.62 -1.40
CA PRO A 33 14.13 13.11 -0.39
C PRO A 33 12.70 13.08 -0.92
N LYS A 34 12.10 11.90 -0.91
CA LYS A 34 10.69 11.69 -1.28
C LYS A 34 9.84 11.45 -0.04
N LEU A 35 8.52 11.56 -0.19
CA LEU A 35 7.60 11.29 0.91
C LEU A 35 7.63 9.78 1.22
N ASN A 36 7.90 9.46 2.49
CA ASN A 36 7.91 8.11 3.02
C ASN A 36 6.79 7.96 4.05
N LEU A 37 5.78 7.14 3.71
CA LEU A 37 4.72 6.74 4.63
C LEU A 37 4.98 5.29 5.02
N HIS A 38 4.90 4.95 6.30
CA HIS A 38 5.08 3.57 6.74
C HIS A 38 4.20 3.22 7.93
N ALA A 39 3.89 1.94 8.07
CA ALA A 39 3.21 1.34 9.21
C ALA A 39 3.86 -0.01 9.52
N ALA A 40 3.94 -0.33 10.81
CA ALA A 40 4.56 -1.57 11.29
C ALA A 40 3.83 -2.12 12.52
N TYR A 41 3.63 -3.43 12.52
CA TYR A 41 3.05 -4.25 13.57
C TYR A 41 3.91 -5.51 13.76
N SER A 42 3.60 -6.30 14.79
CA SER A 42 4.14 -7.66 14.85
C SER A 42 3.59 -8.46 13.66
N GLY A 43 4.48 -9.06 12.87
CA GLY A 43 4.06 -9.87 11.73
C GLY A 43 3.94 -9.13 10.39
N PHE A 44 3.81 -7.80 10.38
CA PHE A 44 3.59 -7.05 9.14
C PHE A 44 4.16 -5.63 9.20
N ALA A 45 4.79 -5.18 8.13
CA ALA A 45 5.15 -3.78 7.92
C ALA A 45 5.04 -3.41 6.44
N CYS A 46 4.69 -2.17 6.16
CA CYS A 46 4.56 -1.66 4.80
C CYS A 46 4.95 -0.19 4.72
N ALA A 47 5.44 0.23 3.56
CA ALA A 47 5.73 1.62 3.28
C ALA A 47 5.42 1.98 1.83
N ALA A 48 5.02 3.23 1.60
CA ALA A 48 4.88 3.84 0.29
C ALA A 48 5.83 5.02 0.18
N SER A 49 6.45 5.15 -0.98
CA SER A 49 7.64 5.97 -1.14
C SER A 49 7.67 6.58 -2.55
N GLY A 50 7.63 7.92 -2.65
CA GLY A 50 7.40 8.56 -3.95
C GLY A 50 7.15 10.07 -3.93
N ASP A 51 6.83 10.64 -5.10
CA ASP A 51 6.58 12.08 -5.22
C ASP A 51 5.35 12.50 -4.40
N PRO A 52 5.37 13.69 -3.76
CA PRO A 52 4.27 14.15 -2.94
C PRO A 52 2.92 14.05 -3.66
N GLY A 53 1.96 13.39 -3.01
CA GLY A 53 0.63 13.17 -3.55
C GLY A 53 0.41 11.81 -4.20
N LEU A 54 1.45 11.03 -4.50
CA LEU A 54 1.30 9.66 -5.04
C LEU A 54 1.32 8.56 -3.96
N PRO A 55 2.19 8.61 -2.93
CA PRO A 55 2.08 7.72 -1.78
C PRO A 55 0.83 8.03 -0.95
N SER A 56 0.11 6.98 -0.56
CA SER A 56 -1.01 7.05 0.37
C SER A 56 -0.94 5.88 1.35
N LEU A 57 -1.21 6.16 2.63
CA LEU A 57 -1.25 5.18 3.71
C LEU A 57 -2.50 5.45 4.54
N HIS A 58 -3.26 4.39 4.80
CA HIS A 58 -4.38 4.37 5.74
C HIS A 58 -4.15 3.24 6.73
N ASP A 59 -4.35 3.52 8.01
CA ASP A 59 -4.15 2.58 9.09
C ASP A 59 -5.24 2.77 10.15
N ASP A 60 -6.11 1.76 10.30
CA ASP A 60 -7.10 1.69 11.38
C ASP A 60 -7.09 0.31 12.06
N ASP A 61 -7.98 0.09 13.03
CA ASP A 61 -8.03 -1.16 13.80
C ASP A 61 -8.33 -2.43 12.96
N ASN A 62 -8.91 -2.28 11.77
CA ASN A 62 -9.32 -3.39 10.92
C ASN A 62 -8.34 -3.66 9.78
N VAL A 63 -7.88 -2.61 9.10
CA VAL A 63 -7.10 -2.72 7.88
C VAL A 63 -5.98 -1.70 7.82
N CYS A 64 -4.87 -2.11 7.21
CA CYS A 64 -3.80 -1.22 6.79
C CYS A 64 -3.71 -1.25 5.26
N VAL A 65 -3.81 -0.09 4.62
CA VAL A 65 -3.73 0.05 3.16
C VAL A 65 -2.57 0.95 2.82
N THR A 66 -1.65 0.44 2.01
CA THR A 66 -0.51 1.17 1.47
C THR A 66 -0.63 1.21 -0.04
N CYS A 67 -0.58 2.41 -0.61
CA CYS A 67 -0.76 2.62 -2.04
C CYS A 67 0.29 3.57 -2.59
N TYR A 68 0.70 3.33 -3.83
CA TYR A 68 1.44 4.29 -4.64
C TYR A 68 0.82 4.37 -6.04
N GLY A 69 0.68 5.58 -6.56
CA GLY A 69 0.04 5.85 -7.84
C GLY A 69 -1.35 6.45 -7.65
N ASP A 70 -2.18 6.46 -8.69
CA ASP A 70 -3.46 7.19 -8.72
C ASP A 70 -4.64 6.25 -8.99
N PRO A 71 -5.03 5.41 -8.00
CA PRO A 71 -6.18 4.53 -8.15
C PRO A 71 -7.49 5.31 -8.02
N TRP A 72 -8.47 4.95 -8.83
CA TRP A 72 -9.84 5.45 -8.73
C TRP A 72 -10.84 4.31 -8.92
N LEU A 73 -11.98 4.36 -8.22
CA LEU A 73 -13.06 3.40 -8.45
C LEU A 73 -13.98 3.90 -9.56
N ARG A 74 -14.54 2.97 -10.31
CA ARG A 74 -15.64 3.24 -11.24
C ARG A 74 -16.95 3.49 -10.47
N SER A 75 -17.04 4.59 -9.71
CA SER A 75 -18.34 5.15 -9.31
C SER A 75 -18.87 6.04 -10.44
N GLY A 76 -20.20 6.10 -10.61
CA GLY A 76 -20.82 6.80 -11.74
C GLY A 76 -20.33 8.24 -11.87
N ALA A 77 -19.88 8.60 -13.09
CA ALA A 77 -19.56 9.90 -13.72
C ALA A 77 -18.92 11.06 -12.93
N SER A 78 -19.04 11.20 -11.61
CA SER A 78 -18.81 12.45 -10.87
C SER A 78 -17.60 12.45 -9.93
N ASP A 79 -17.02 11.29 -9.60
CA ASP A 79 -15.92 11.18 -8.61
C ASP A 79 -14.51 11.02 -9.22
N ARG A 80 -14.35 11.25 -10.54
CA ARG A 80 -13.09 11.05 -11.28
C ARG A 80 -11.90 11.92 -10.84
N HIS A 81 -12.04 12.77 -9.81
CA HIS A 81 -11.06 13.81 -9.47
C HIS A 81 -10.85 14.02 -7.96
N ARG A 82 -11.11 13.03 -7.12
CA ARG A 82 -10.71 13.18 -5.71
C ARG A 82 -9.18 13.12 -5.61
N PRO A 83 -8.54 14.09 -4.92
CA PRO A 83 -7.09 14.08 -4.75
C PRO A 83 -6.61 12.78 -4.11
N ASN A 84 -5.56 12.23 -4.70
CA ASN A 84 -4.88 10.97 -4.34
C ASN A 84 -4.47 10.85 -2.85
N LYS A 85 -4.44 11.97 -2.09
CA LYS A 85 -4.21 11.95 -0.63
C LYS A 85 -5.15 11.02 0.16
N GLN A 86 -6.30 10.66 -0.39
CA GLN A 86 -7.28 9.75 0.26
C GLN A 86 -7.43 8.40 -0.44
N ALA A 87 -6.54 8.03 -1.37
CA ALA A 87 -6.62 6.77 -2.10
C ALA A 87 -6.67 5.55 -1.17
N ALA A 88 -5.77 5.49 -0.18
CA ALA A 88 -5.74 4.38 0.78
C ALA A 88 -7.01 4.30 1.65
N VAL A 89 -7.56 5.45 2.06
CA VAL A 89 -8.81 5.52 2.85
C VAL A 89 -9.99 4.97 2.05
N PHE A 90 -10.07 5.34 0.77
CA PHE A 90 -11.16 4.91 -0.09
C PHE A 90 -11.06 3.42 -0.45
N ILE A 91 -9.85 2.92 -0.70
CA ILE A 91 -9.60 1.50 -0.91
C ILE A 91 -9.94 0.70 0.35
N ALA A 92 -9.57 1.21 1.54
CA ALA A 92 -9.93 0.60 2.81
C ALA A 92 -11.45 0.48 2.97
N ALA A 93 -12.18 1.58 2.75
CA ALA A 93 -13.64 1.58 2.81
C ALA A 93 -14.27 0.59 1.81
N SER A 94 -13.79 0.57 0.56
CA SER A 94 -14.27 -0.35 -0.48
C SER A 94 -13.97 -1.82 -0.17
N TYR A 95 -12.80 -2.12 0.41
CA TYR A 95 -12.44 -3.46 0.86
C TYR A 95 -13.32 -3.93 2.02
N LEU A 96 -13.60 -3.06 3.00
CA LEU A 96 -14.49 -3.40 4.11
C LEU A 96 -15.93 -3.68 3.65
N GLU A 97 -16.39 -3.04 2.58
CA GLU A 97 -17.72 -3.26 2.00
C GLU A 97 -17.78 -4.50 1.09
N LYS A 98 -16.76 -4.72 0.24
CA LYS A 98 -16.82 -5.66 -0.90
C LYS A 98 -15.79 -6.78 -0.82
N GLY A 99 -14.92 -6.80 0.18
CA GLY A 99 -13.78 -7.71 0.26
C GLY A 99 -12.86 -7.59 -0.97
N ILE A 100 -12.36 -8.73 -1.44
CA ILE A 100 -11.42 -8.80 -2.58
C ILE A 100 -12.00 -8.25 -3.89
N ASP A 101 -13.33 -8.23 -4.07
CA ASP A 101 -13.97 -7.71 -5.27
C ASP A 101 -13.77 -6.19 -5.43
N CYS A 102 -13.37 -5.47 -4.38
CA CYS A 102 -13.00 -4.06 -4.47
C CYS A 102 -11.88 -3.83 -5.51
N LEU A 103 -10.95 -4.77 -5.66
CA LEU A 103 -9.80 -4.67 -6.56
C LEU A 103 -10.22 -4.68 -8.03
N ARG A 104 -11.30 -5.38 -8.38
CA ARG A 104 -11.85 -5.43 -9.74
C ARG A 104 -12.44 -4.10 -10.19
N SER A 105 -12.78 -3.24 -9.24
CA SER A 105 -13.37 -1.92 -9.48
C SER A 105 -12.31 -0.80 -9.51
N LEU A 106 -11.05 -1.10 -9.18
CA LEU A 106 -9.95 -0.16 -9.22
C LEU A 106 -9.45 0.03 -10.65
N HIS A 107 -9.22 1.29 -10.99
CA HIS A 107 -8.67 1.74 -12.26
C HIS A 107 -7.57 2.77 -11.99
N GLY A 108 -6.83 3.15 -13.03
CA GLY A 108 -5.70 4.06 -12.92
C GLY A 108 -4.37 3.32 -12.90
N ILE A 109 -3.31 4.04 -12.57
CA ILE A 109 -1.94 3.51 -12.52
C ILE A 109 -1.56 3.41 -11.05
N PHE A 110 -1.59 2.21 -10.49
CA PHE A 110 -1.35 2.02 -9.07
C PHE A 110 -0.64 0.71 -8.74
N VAL A 111 -0.05 0.68 -7.55
CA VAL A 111 0.27 -0.50 -6.77
C VAL A 111 -0.30 -0.33 -5.37
N VAL A 112 -0.96 -1.37 -4.85
CA VAL A 112 -1.60 -1.34 -3.53
C VAL A 112 -1.34 -2.65 -2.77
N ALA A 113 -1.13 -2.51 -1.46
CA ALA A 113 -1.18 -3.59 -0.50
C ALA A 113 -2.30 -3.31 0.52
N ILE A 114 -3.13 -4.31 0.79
CA ILE A 114 -4.18 -4.29 1.81
C ILE A 114 -3.83 -5.39 2.81
N HIS A 115 -3.56 -5.03 4.05
CA HIS A 115 -3.38 -5.98 5.14
C HIS A 115 -4.61 -5.97 6.04
N ASP A 116 -5.30 -7.10 6.07
CA ASP A 116 -6.44 -7.35 6.94
C ASP A 116 -5.93 -7.87 8.29
N LYS A 117 -6.08 -7.05 9.33
CA LYS A 117 -5.55 -7.35 10.66
C LYS A 117 -6.34 -8.44 11.37
N ARG A 118 -7.58 -8.71 10.96
CA ARG A 118 -8.42 -9.77 11.55
C ARG A 118 -8.03 -11.13 11.00
N SER A 119 -7.91 -11.22 9.69
CA SER A 119 -7.56 -12.48 9.01
C SER A 119 -6.05 -12.71 8.89
N GLN A 120 -5.24 -11.70 9.22
CA GLN A 120 -3.78 -11.70 9.04
C GLN A 120 -3.36 -11.96 7.58
N GLN A 121 -4.21 -11.57 6.62
CA GLN A 121 -3.96 -11.74 5.19
C GLN A 121 -3.50 -10.43 4.57
N THR A 122 -2.58 -10.53 3.60
CA THR A 122 -2.17 -9.39 2.77
C THR A 122 -2.54 -9.66 1.32
N LEU A 123 -3.34 -8.76 0.75
CA LEU A 123 -3.62 -8.71 -0.67
C LEU A 123 -2.71 -7.69 -1.34
N ILE A 124 -2.19 -8.03 -2.51
CA ILE A 124 -1.36 -7.14 -3.32
C ILE A 124 -1.98 -7.06 -4.71
N ALA A 125 -2.15 -5.84 -5.22
CA ALA A 125 -2.63 -5.59 -6.56
C ALA A 125 -1.77 -4.55 -7.26
N VAL A 126 -1.54 -4.77 -8.55
CA VAL A 126 -0.69 -3.93 -9.40
C VAL A 126 -1.37 -3.71 -10.73
N THR A 127 -1.33 -2.48 -11.23
CA THR A 127 -1.78 -2.17 -12.59
C THR A 127 -0.81 -2.79 -13.60
N CYS A 128 -1.35 -3.54 -14.56
CA CYS A 128 -0.57 -4.27 -15.55
C CYS A 128 0.41 -3.35 -16.31
N GLY A 129 1.68 -3.74 -16.39
CA GLY A 129 2.66 -3.19 -17.35
C GLY A 129 3.42 -1.93 -16.94
N LEU A 130 3.18 -1.35 -15.75
CA LEU A 130 3.85 -0.11 -15.30
C LEU A 130 4.68 -0.25 -14.03
N PHE A 131 4.32 -1.18 -13.15
CA PHE A 131 5.07 -1.47 -11.93
C PHE A 131 5.59 -2.91 -11.93
N GLY A 132 6.86 -3.07 -11.55
CA GLY A 132 7.41 -4.39 -11.22
C GLY A 132 6.99 -4.80 -9.81
N LEU A 133 6.60 -6.06 -9.65
CA LEU A 133 6.35 -6.67 -8.34
C LEU A 133 7.45 -7.69 -8.06
N CYS A 134 8.18 -7.48 -6.97
CA CYS A 134 9.18 -8.41 -6.47
C CYS A 134 8.68 -9.01 -5.15
N VAL A 135 8.66 -10.34 -5.07
CA VAL A 135 8.30 -11.07 -3.84
C VAL A 135 9.45 -12.00 -3.47
N CYS A 136 9.94 -11.88 -2.25
CA CYS A 136 10.92 -12.79 -1.68
C CYS A 136 10.27 -13.53 -0.50
N ARG A 137 10.53 -14.84 -0.40
CA ARG A 137 10.06 -15.67 0.71
C ARG A 137 11.26 -16.18 1.48
N GLN A 138 11.31 -15.89 2.77
CA GLN A 138 12.27 -16.49 3.68
C GLN A 138 11.67 -17.79 4.25
N TRP A 139 12.41 -18.89 4.15
CA TRP A 139 12.03 -20.22 4.64
C TRP A 139 12.67 -20.48 5.99
#